data_AF-A0A8J7HJI4-F1
#
_entry.id   AF-A0A8J7HJI4-F1
#
_cell.length_a   1.000
_cell.length_b   1.000
_cell.length_c   1.000
_cell.angle_alpha   90.00
_cell.angle_beta   90.00
_cell.angle_gamma   90.00
#
_symmetry.space_group_name_H-M   'P 1'
#
loop_
_entity.id
_entity.type
_entity.pdbx_description
1 polymer ?
#
loop_
_entity_poly.entity_id
_entity_poly.type
_entity_poly.pdbx_seq_one_letter_code
_entity_poly.pdbx_strand_id
1 'polypeptide(L)'
;MDFQNLLILDQRIGIITSLDADRASNTWHQVNFDVPFAEDKKVVVLPTTQTYNGASTPNLRIRNVTRLGFEIRFDELIGNTLDTSLADGVHPSEVVGWIAYGFYPKSESISSTSNVPTPEKDYYLIAKNSGKVLQVNGGNKDDGANVDQWTKQNVDHHKWQLKDAGDGYFYLIAKHSGKALAVTGGSTADGANVLQWTLQQLDHFKFKLENAGDGYFYLIAKHSGKAVAVTGGSTADGANVLQWTL
;
A
#
# COMPACT_ATOMS: atom_id res chain seq x y z
N MET A 1 -5.61 -2.31 -21.81
CA MET A 1 -5.17 -1.03 -21.23
C MET A 1 -5.06 -1.27 -19.74
N ASP A 2 -3.84 -1.43 -19.26
CA ASP A 2 -3.52 -1.86 -17.90
C ASP A 2 -3.43 -0.61 -17.00
N PHE A 3 -4.31 -0.51 -16.01
CA PHE A 3 -4.25 0.54 -14.99
C PHE A 3 -3.31 0.06 -13.88
N GLN A 4 -2.00 0.06 -14.17
CA GLN A 4 -1.00 -0.09 -13.13
C GLN A 4 -1.15 1.06 -12.13
N ASN A 5 -1.32 0.74 -10.85
CA ASN A 5 -0.97 1.58 -9.69
C ASN A 5 -1.14 3.09 -9.87
N LEU A 6 -2.36 3.58 -10.10
CA LEU A 6 -2.65 4.98 -9.80
C LEU A 6 -2.83 5.12 -8.28
N LEU A 7 -1.73 4.92 -7.53
CA LEU A 7 -1.56 5.64 -6.28
C LEU A 7 -1.52 7.10 -6.73
N ILE A 8 -2.68 7.75 -6.77
CA ILE A 8 -2.75 9.20 -6.90
C ILE A 8 -1.95 9.71 -5.72
N LEU A 9 -0.76 10.22 -6.01
CA LEU A 9 0.10 10.82 -5.02
C LEU A 9 -0.68 12.01 -4.47
N ASP A 10 -1.21 11.87 -3.25
CA ASP A 10 -1.97 12.94 -2.61
C ASP A 10 -1.00 14.07 -2.31
N GLN A 11 -1.02 15.06 -3.19
CA GLN A 11 -0.04 16.13 -3.25
C GLN A 11 -0.70 17.50 -3.18
N ARG A 12 0.02 18.45 -2.61
CA ARG A 12 -0.27 19.88 -2.71
C ARG A 12 0.98 20.57 -3.22
N ILE A 13 0.78 21.60 -4.04
CA ILE A 13 1.87 22.39 -4.59
C ILE A 13 1.53 23.86 -4.41
N GLY A 14 2.54 24.70 -4.27
CA GLY A 14 2.32 26.13 -4.22
C GLY A 14 3.61 26.92 -4.36
N ILE A 15 3.41 28.23 -4.46
CA ILE A 15 4.47 29.22 -4.62
C ILE A 15 4.23 30.34 -3.59
N ILE A 16 5.29 30.69 -2.86
CA ILE A 16 5.39 31.92 -2.09
C ILE A 16 6.12 32.92 -2.98
N THR A 17 5.42 33.97 -3.42
CA THR A 17 5.94 34.93 -4.40
C THR A 17 6.94 35.92 -3.83
N SER A 18 6.97 36.06 -2.51
CA SER A 18 7.93 36.88 -1.78
C SER A 18 8.08 36.33 -0.36
N LEU A 19 9.25 35.77 -0.05
CA LEU A 19 9.63 35.43 1.31
C LEU A 19 10.94 36.16 1.65
N ASP A 20 10.89 37.00 2.67
CA ASP A 20 12.03 37.77 3.13
C ASP A 20 12.94 36.94 4.05
N ALA A 21 14.22 37.25 4.04
CA ALA A 21 15.17 36.70 4.99
C ALA A 21 14.88 37.22 6.41
N ASP A 22 14.67 36.31 7.36
CA ASP A 22 14.54 36.69 8.76
C ASP A 22 15.93 36.87 9.37
N ARG A 23 16.24 38.12 9.72
CA ARG A 23 17.57 38.53 10.19
C ARG A 23 17.70 38.68 11.70
N ALA A 24 16.58 38.97 12.37
CA ALA A 24 16.57 39.34 13.80
C ALA A 24 15.24 39.06 14.50
N SER A 25 14.16 38.82 13.76
CA SER A 25 12.80 38.85 14.31
C SER A 25 12.27 37.47 14.69
N ASN A 26 12.97 36.40 14.29
CA ASN A 26 12.52 35.01 14.47
C ASN A 26 11.13 34.77 13.85
N THR A 27 10.80 35.51 12.77
CA THR A 27 9.49 35.49 12.12
C THR A 27 9.35 34.25 11.23
N TRP A 28 8.18 33.62 11.28
CA TRP A 28 7.83 32.46 10.47
C TRP A 28 6.65 32.78 9.57
N HIS A 29 6.73 32.35 8.31
CA HIS A 29 5.65 32.49 7.35
C HIS A 29 4.76 31.24 7.39
N GLN A 30 3.48 31.42 7.70
CA GLN A 30 2.48 30.35 7.70
C GLN A 30 2.00 30.08 6.27
N VAL A 31 2.12 28.82 5.83
CA VAL A 31 1.56 28.34 4.57
C VAL A 31 0.40 27.41 4.88
N ASN A 32 -0.78 27.72 4.34
CA ASN A 32 -1.96 26.88 4.47
C ASN A 32 -2.18 26.09 3.17
N PHE A 33 -2.60 24.84 3.29
CA PHE A 33 -3.03 24.05 2.14
C PHE A 33 -4.47 24.42 1.78
N ASP A 34 -4.75 24.65 0.49
CA ASP A 34 -6.10 24.94 -0.01
C ASP A 34 -7.09 23.83 0.34
N VAL A 35 -6.62 22.58 0.34
CA VAL A 35 -7.36 21.42 0.78
C VAL A 35 -6.50 20.66 1.80
N PRO A 36 -6.96 20.52 3.05
CA PRO A 36 -6.26 19.73 4.07
C PRO A 36 -5.99 18.28 3.64
N PHE A 37 -4.93 17.70 4.20
CA PHE A 37 -4.74 16.25 4.19
C PHE A 37 -5.71 15.56 5.18
N ALA A 38 -6.00 14.29 4.94
CA ALA A 38 -6.79 13.45 5.86
C ALA A 38 -6.14 13.37 7.26
N GLU A 39 -6.94 13.16 8.30
CA GLU A 39 -6.49 13.26 9.69
C GLU A 39 -5.44 12.22 10.09
N ASP A 40 -5.47 11.07 9.44
CA ASP A 40 -4.59 9.94 9.65
C ASP A 40 -3.31 9.98 8.79
N LYS A 41 -3.10 11.02 7.99
CA LYS A 41 -1.88 11.18 7.19
C LYS A 41 -0.78 11.95 7.92
N LYS A 42 0.45 11.48 7.72
CA LYS A 42 1.68 12.21 7.97
C LYS A 42 2.08 12.99 6.73
N VAL A 43 2.41 14.27 6.91
CA VAL A 43 2.72 15.18 5.82
C VAL A 43 4.22 15.44 5.77
N VAL A 44 4.80 15.36 4.57
CA VAL A 44 6.18 15.76 4.28
C VAL A 44 6.14 16.92 3.31
N VAL A 45 6.94 17.97 3.56
CA VAL A 45 7.05 19.15 2.71
C VAL A 45 8.47 19.26 2.17
N LEU A 46 8.59 19.48 0.87
CA LEU A 46 9.85 19.68 0.15
C LEU A 46 9.83 21.09 -0.46
N PRO A 47 10.42 22.08 0.20
CA PRO A 47 10.49 23.43 -0.33
C PRO A 47 11.77 23.59 -1.16
N THR A 48 11.72 24.52 -2.10
CA THR A 48 12.84 24.86 -2.98
C THR A 48 12.81 26.36 -3.21
N THR A 49 13.97 27.00 -3.10
CA THR A 49 14.12 28.37 -3.59
C THR A 49 14.07 28.33 -5.12
N GLN A 50 13.11 29.04 -5.71
CA GLN A 50 12.88 29.05 -7.17
C GLN A 50 13.66 30.17 -7.85
N THR A 51 13.93 31.27 -7.15
CA THR A 51 14.80 32.35 -7.62
C THR A 51 16.04 32.48 -6.75
N TYR A 52 17.06 33.12 -7.31
CA TYR A 52 18.30 33.43 -6.60
C TYR A 52 18.66 34.89 -6.87
N ASN A 53 18.14 35.77 -6.04
CA ASN A 53 18.39 37.20 -6.03
C ASN A 53 19.45 37.53 -4.97
N GLY A 54 20.72 37.32 -5.27
CA GLY A 54 21.82 37.66 -4.34
C GLY A 54 23.12 36.94 -4.65
N ALA A 55 24.15 37.18 -3.84
CA ALA A 55 25.46 36.52 -3.97
C ALA A 55 25.62 35.27 -3.08
N SER A 56 24.75 35.10 -2.07
CA SER A 56 24.84 34.03 -1.06
C SER A 56 23.67 33.03 -1.17
N THR A 57 23.88 31.77 -0.78
CA THR A 57 22.86 30.69 -0.81
C THR A 57 21.86 30.80 0.34
N PRO A 58 20.54 30.86 0.07
CA PRO A 58 19.55 30.94 1.13
C PRO A 58 19.32 29.58 1.82
N ASN A 59 19.20 29.59 3.15
CA ASN A 59 18.83 28.40 3.93
C ASN A 59 17.34 28.44 4.29
N LEU A 60 16.59 27.42 3.85
CA LEU A 60 15.18 27.25 4.21
C LEU A 60 15.05 26.40 5.46
N ARG A 61 14.22 26.86 6.41
CA ARG A 61 13.82 26.07 7.57
C ARG A 61 12.32 25.85 7.54
N ILE A 62 11.89 24.64 7.88
CA ILE A 62 10.48 24.28 8.04
C ILE A 62 10.24 23.81 9.47
N ARG A 63 9.05 24.13 9.99
CA ARG A 63 8.52 23.52 11.21
C ARG A 63 7.00 23.42 11.17
N ASN A 64 6.44 22.85 12.23
CA ASN A 64 5.00 22.79 12.46
C ASN A 64 4.20 22.29 11.23
N VAL A 65 4.75 21.25 10.59
CA VAL A 65 4.07 20.57 9.48
C VAL A 65 2.89 19.79 10.03
N THR A 66 1.69 20.16 9.58
CA THR A 66 0.42 19.54 9.96
C THR A 66 -0.37 19.16 8.71
N ARG A 67 -1.55 18.55 8.91
CA ARG A 67 -2.50 18.30 7.81
C ARG A 67 -3.09 19.57 7.18
N LEU A 68 -2.95 20.72 7.85
CA LEU A 68 -3.53 22.00 7.42
C LEU A 68 -2.51 22.90 6.71
N GLY A 69 -1.22 22.67 6.94
CA GLY A 69 -0.18 23.57 6.47
C GLY A 69 1.14 23.37 7.20
N PHE A 70 2.06 24.31 7.01
CA PHE A 70 3.39 24.33 7.63
C PHE A 70 3.88 25.76 7.83
N GLU A 71 4.91 25.93 8.66
CA GLU A 71 5.63 27.19 8.78
C GLU A 71 6.99 27.09 8.10
N ILE A 72 7.38 28.16 7.40
CA ILE A 72 8.67 28.25 6.69
C ILE A 72 9.33 29.59 6.95
N ARG A 73 10.66 29.61 6.93
CA ARG A 73 11.45 30.85 6.91
C ARG A 73 12.76 30.68 6.14
N PHE A 74 13.28 31.81 5.70
CA PHE A 74 14.69 31.96 5.37
C PHE A 74 15.48 32.31 6.62
N ASP A 75 16.58 31.61 6.83
CA ASP A 75 17.48 31.84 7.96
C ASP A 75 18.71 32.61 7.49
N GLU A 76 18.79 33.88 7.87
CA GLU A 76 19.95 34.75 7.66
C GLU A 76 20.42 35.26 9.03
N LEU A 77 21.30 34.52 9.69
CA LEU A 77 21.82 34.90 11.01
C LEU A 77 22.83 36.05 10.89
N ILE A 78 22.50 37.24 11.39
CA ILE A 78 23.48 38.33 11.51
C ILE A 78 24.47 38.00 12.63
N GLY A 79 25.75 37.79 12.28
CA GLY A 79 26.83 37.68 13.26
C GLY A 79 27.01 38.98 14.05
N ASN A 80 27.27 38.90 15.36
CA ASN A 80 27.82 40.05 16.06
C ASN A 80 29.25 40.31 15.54
N THR A 81 29.69 41.56 15.62
CA THR A 81 30.67 42.23 14.74
C THR A 81 32.12 41.72 14.74
N LEU A 82 32.39 40.46 15.05
CA LEU A 82 33.73 39.85 14.97
C LEU A 82 33.76 38.48 14.27
N ASP A 83 32.63 37.98 13.78
CA ASP A 83 32.56 36.70 13.08
C ASP A 83 31.96 36.87 11.68
N THR A 84 32.82 36.85 10.65
CA THR A 84 32.44 36.89 9.23
C THR A 84 32.12 35.49 8.67
N SER A 85 31.87 34.48 9.52
CA SER A 85 31.47 33.13 9.11
C SER A 85 29.98 32.83 9.32
N LEU A 86 29.19 33.83 9.71
CA LEU A 86 27.73 33.78 9.84
C LEU A 86 27.09 34.59 8.71
N ALA A 87 26.01 34.07 8.14
CA ALA A 87 25.30 34.57 6.96
C ALA A 87 25.40 36.11 6.78
N ASP A 88 26.28 36.54 5.87
CA ASP A 88 26.63 37.95 5.60
C ASP A 88 25.92 38.51 4.34
N GLY A 89 25.11 37.68 3.69
CA GLY A 89 24.52 37.97 2.39
C GLY A 89 23.29 38.85 2.51
N VAL A 90 23.31 40.02 1.89
CA VAL A 90 22.07 40.79 1.64
C VAL A 90 21.15 39.95 0.74
N HIS A 91 20.12 39.34 1.33
CA HIS A 91 19.06 38.67 0.59
C HIS A 91 17.82 39.58 0.46
N PRO A 92 17.49 40.10 -0.74
CA PRO A 92 16.14 40.56 -1.07
C PRO A 92 15.15 39.39 -1.09
N SER A 93 13.85 39.69 -1.15
CA SER A 93 12.78 38.69 -1.24
C SER A 93 13.01 37.66 -2.35
N GLU A 94 12.81 36.38 -2.03
CA GLU A 94 12.89 35.28 -3.00
C GLU A 94 11.54 34.61 -3.24
N VAL A 95 11.41 33.95 -4.40
CA VAL A 95 10.31 33.06 -4.70
C VAL A 95 10.62 31.66 -4.17
N VAL A 96 9.71 31.07 -3.41
CA VAL A 96 9.83 29.70 -2.90
C VAL A 96 8.72 28.83 -3.47
N GLY A 97 9.10 27.75 -4.16
CA GLY A 97 8.19 26.70 -4.60
C GLY A 97 8.20 25.56 -3.59
N TRP A 98 7.06 24.92 -3.37
CA TRP A 98 6.97 23.79 -2.46
C TRP A 98 6.04 22.70 -3.00
N ILE A 99 6.35 21.46 -2.62
CA ILE A 99 5.51 20.30 -2.82
C ILE A 99 5.31 19.62 -1.47
N ALA A 100 4.08 19.30 -1.13
CA ALA A 100 3.72 18.56 0.07
C ALA A 100 3.06 17.22 -0.30
N TYR A 101 3.41 16.16 0.42
CA TYR A 101 2.88 14.81 0.23
C TYR A 101 2.26 14.27 1.52
N GLY A 102 1.08 13.67 1.40
CA GLY A 102 0.41 13.00 2.51
C GLY A 102 0.58 11.48 2.43
N PHE A 103 1.18 10.90 3.48
CA PHE A 103 1.41 9.46 3.61
C PHE A 103 0.61 8.91 4.79
N TYR A 104 0.03 7.72 4.65
CA TYR A 104 -0.38 7.00 5.84
C TYR A 104 0.87 6.58 6.62
N PRO A 105 0.90 6.78 7.96
CA PRO A 105 2.02 6.33 8.77
C PRO A 105 2.19 4.83 8.55
N LYS A 106 3.40 4.44 8.19
CA LYS A 106 3.78 3.03 8.24
C LYS A 106 3.65 2.62 9.70
N SER A 107 2.84 1.60 10.01
CA SER A 107 2.72 1.11 11.38
C SER A 107 4.12 0.81 11.94
N GLU A 108 4.46 1.37 13.09
CA GLU A 108 5.74 1.15 13.78
C GLU A 108 5.77 -0.27 14.35
N SER A 109 5.97 -1.23 13.46
CA SER A 109 6.40 -2.61 13.73
C SER A 109 6.73 -3.25 12.38
N ILE A 110 7.93 -2.97 11.87
CA ILE A 110 8.49 -3.76 10.77
C ILE A 110 9.62 -4.59 11.33
N SER A 111 9.23 -5.66 12.03
CA SER A 111 9.86 -6.92 11.68
C SER A 111 9.63 -7.09 10.18
N SER A 112 10.70 -7.23 9.40
CA SER A 112 10.68 -7.47 7.97
C SER A 112 10.11 -8.86 7.66
N THR A 113 8.84 -9.04 7.97
CA THR A 113 7.96 -10.14 7.60
C THR A 113 6.62 -9.54 7.19
N SER A 114 6.64 -8.53 6.32
CA SER A 114 5.43 -8.20 5.58
C SER A 114 5.14 -9.39 4.66
N ASN A 115 4.40 -10.36 5.18
CA ASN A 115 3.74 -11.42 4.41
C ASN A 115 2.61 -10.84 3.54
N VAL A 116 2.65 -9.54 3.24
CA VAL A 116 1.81 -8.91 2.22
C VAL A 116 2.36 -9.42 0.89
N PRO A 117 1.58 -10.21 0.15
CA PRO A 117 1.97 -10.69 -1.16
C PRO A 117 2.28 -9.49 -2.05
N THR A 118 3.51 -9.39 -2.56
CA THR A 118 3.81 -8.47 -3.66
C THR A 118 2.92 -8.82 -4.87
N PRO A 119 2.18 -7.85 -5.43
CA PRO A 119 1.47 -8.02 -6.68
C PRO A 119 2.40 -8.58 -7.77
N GLU A 120 1.84 -9.36 -8.70
CA GLU A 120 2.55 -9.94 -9.86
C GLU A 120 3.58 -11.04 -9.58
N LYS A 121 3.86 -11.40 -8.31
CA LYS A 121 4.56 -12.65 -7.99
C LYS A 121 3.62 -13.85 -7.99
N ASP A 122 4.17 -15.00 -8.38
CA ASP A 122 3.52 -16.29 -8.29
C ASP A 122 3.71 -16.88 -6.88
N TYR A 123 2.60 -17.26 -6.23
CA TYR A 123 2.59 -17.88 -4.91
C TYR A 123 2.10 -19.31 -4.97
N TYR A 124 2.65 -20.13 -4.06
CA TYR A 124 2.02 -21.38 -3.64
C TYR A 124 1.27 -21.12 -2.34
N LEU A 125 -0.02 -21.44 -2.30
CA LEU A 125 -0.79 -21.44 -1.06
C LEU A 125 -0.69 -22.83 -0.45
N ILE A 126 0.02 -22.96 0.67
CA ILE A 126 0.34 -24.24 1.30
C ILE A 126 -0.57 -24.45 2.51
N ALA A 127 -1.33 -25.53 2.52
CA ALA A 127 -2.17 -25.91 3.65
C ALA A 127 -1.28 -26.32 4.85
N LYS A 128 -1.50 -25.69 6.01
CA LYS A 128 -0.69 -25.91 7.23
C LYS A 128 -0.71 -27.37 7.69
N ASN A 129 -1.84 -28.06 7.56
CA ASN A 129 -2.03 -29.44 8.03
C ASN A 129 -1.32 -30.50 7.18
N SER A 130 -1.16 -30.27 5.87
CA SER A 130 -0.69 -31.30 4.93
C SER A 130 0.61 -30.94 4.21
N GLY A 131 1.00 -29.66 4.18
CA GLY A 131 2.10 -29.17 3.35
C GLY A 131 1.80 -29.19 1.84
N LYS A 132 0.55 -29.49 1.45
CA LYS A 132 0.10 -29.53 0.05
C LYS A 132 -0.35 -28.17 -0.43
N VAL A 133 -0.35 -27.96 -1.73
CA VAL A 133 -0.67 -26.68 -2.37
C VAL A 133 -2.11 -26.64 -2.84
N LEU A 134 -2.74 -25.48 -2.73
CA LEU A 134 -3.99 -25.16 -3.40
C LEU A 134 -3.79 -25.17 -4.91
N GLN A 135 -4.57 -25.95 -5.65
CA GLN A 135 -4.48 -26.01 -7.10
C GLN A 135 -5.84 -25.98 -7.79
N VAL A 136 -5.84 -25.65 -9.07
CA VAL A 136 -6.97 -25.95 -9.96
C VAL A 136 -6.78 -27.36 -10.52
N ASN A 137 -7.73 -28.25 -10.25
CA ASN A 137 -7.64 -29.69 -10.54
C ASN A 137 -7.24 -29.94 -12.01
N GLY A 138 -6.11 -30.62 -12.20
CA GLY A 138 -5.60 -31.01 -13.52
C GLY A 138 -5.23 -29.85 -14.45
N GLY A 139 -5.16 -28.61 -13.96
CA GLY A 139 -4.97 -27.43 -14.79
C GLY A 139 -6.11 -27.18 -15.78
N ASN A 140 -7.32 -27.65 -15.47
CA ASN A 140 -8.53 -27.36 -16.24
C ASN A 140 -8.75 -25.84 -16.30
N LYS A 141 -9.03 -25.27 -17.47
CA LYS A 141 -9.22 -23.82 -17.71
C LYS A 141 -10.68 -23.38 -17.73
N ASP A 142 -11.62 -24.29 -17.55
CA ASP A 142 -13.05 -24.03 -17.62
C ASP A 142 -13.56 -23.29 -16.39
N ASP A 143 -14.63 -22.53 -16.57
CA ASP A 143 -15.38 -21.97 -15.45
C ASP A 143 -16.03 -23.09 -14.65
N GLY A 144 -15.86 -23.03 -13.33
CA GLY A 144 -16.32 -24.06 -12.42
C GLY A 144 -15.37 -25.24 -12.25
N ALA A 145 -14.17 -25.19 -12.84
CA ALA A 145 -13.16 -26.18 -12.54
C ALA A 145 -12.82 -26.17 -11.04
N ASN A 146 -12.76 -27.38 -10.47
CA ASN A 146 -12.63 -27.57 -9.04
C ASN A 146 -11.28 -27.12 -8.51
N VAL A 147 -11.26 -26.65 -7.26
CA VAL A 147 -10.03 -26.39 -6.52
C VAL A 147 -9.86 -27.44 -5.43
N ASP A 148 -8.69 -28.05 -5.40
CA ASP A 148 -8.33 -29.07 -4.41
C ASP A 148 -6.91 -28.82 -3.87
N GLN A 149 -6.45 -29.69 -2.97
CA GLN A 149 -5.04 -29.71 -2.58
C GLN A 149 -4.26 -30.81 -3.32
N TRP A 150 -2.98 -30.54 -3.58
CA TRP A 150 -2.09 -31.53 -4.21
C TRP A 150 -0.64 -31.40 -3.76
N THR A 151 0.12 -32.47 -3.91
CA THR A 151 1.56 -32.48 -3.71
C THR A 151 2.23 -31.43 -4.59
N LYS A 152 3.02 -30.54 -3.99
CA LYS A 152 3.65 -29.43 -4.70
C LYS A 152 4.53 -29.91 -5.86
N GLN A 153 4.24 -29.41 -7.05
CA GLN A 153 5.05 -29.53 -8.26
C GLN A 153 5.27 -28.15 -8.90
N ASN A 154 6.28 -28.04 -9.77
CA ASN A 154 6.55 -26.80 -10.51
C ASN A 154 5.69 -26.70 -11.78
N VAL A 155 4.37 -26.59 -11.59
CA VAL A 155 3.37 -26.42 -12.65
C VAL A 155 2.54 -25.17 -12.39
N ASP A 156 2.03 -24.54 -13.45
CA ASP A 156 1.39 -23.22 -13.33
C ASP A 156 -0.02 -23.27 -12.74
N HIS A 157 -0.70 -24.42 -12.73
CA HIS A 157 -2.00 -24.59 -12.07
C HIS A 157 -1.92 -24.77 -10.54
N HIS A 158 -0.70 -24.81 -10.00
CA HIS A 158 -0.43 -24.73 -8.56
C HIS A 158 -0.09 -23.30 -8.08
N LYS A 159 -0.01 -22.33 -9.01
CA LYS A 159 0.49 -20.99 -8.75
C LYS A 159 -0.64 -19.97 -8.83
N TRP A 160 -0.65 -19.07 -7.86
CA TRP A 160 -1.65 -18.02 -7.74
C TRP A 160 -0.98 -16.66 -7.68
N GLN A 161 -1.52 -15.69 -8.40
CA GLN A 161 -1.13 -14.29 -8.31
C GLN A 161 -2.16 -13.57 -7.45
N LEU A 162 -1.70 -12.76 -6.49
CA LEU A 162 -2.58 -11.98 -5.65
C LEU A 162 -2.69 -10.58 -6.22
N LYS A 163 -3.89 -10.24 -6.71
CA LYS A 163 -4.24 -8.94 -7.26
C LYS A 163 -5.07 -8.18 -6.25
N ASP A 164 -4.69 -6.94 -5.96
CA ASP A 164 -5.43 -6.08 -5.03
C ASP A 164 -6.88 -5.88 -5.48
N ALA A 165 -7.81 -6.04 -4.53
CA ALA A 165 -9.25 -5.85 -4.72
C ALA A 165 -9.80 -4.69 -3.88
N GLY A 166 -8.94 -3.93 -3.18
CA GLY A 166 -9.32 -2.86 -2.26
C GLY A 166 -9.71 -3.36 -0.87
N ASP A 167 -9.72 -2.44 0.11
CA ASP A 167 -10.14 -2.68 1.50
C ASP A 167 -9.41 -3.85 2.20
N GLY A 168 -8.16 -4.15 1.78
CA GLY A 168 -7.39 -5.27 2.32
C GLY A 168 -7.78 -6.66 1.78
N TYR A 169 -8.56 -6.71 0.70
CA TYR A 169 -8.92 -7.94 -0.01
C TYR A 169 -8.10 -8.14 -1.28
N PHE A 170 -8.02 -9.39 -1.73
CA PHE A 170 -7.32 -9.81 -2.93
C PHE A 170 -8.19 -10.70 -3.80
N TYR A 171 -8.01 -10.61 -5.11
CA TYR A 171 -8.34 -11.68 -6.05
C TYR A 171 -7.16 -12.64 -6.16
N LEU A 172 -7.42 -13.94 -6.10
CA LEU A 172 -6.40 -14.98 -6.33
C LEU A 172 -6.53 -15.49 -7.76
N ILE A 173 -5.59 -15.11 -8.61
CA ILE A 173 -5.62 -15.42 -10.05
C ILE A 173 -4.76 -16.65 -10.32
N ALA A 174 -5.36 -17.73 -10.80
CA ALA A 174 -4.64 -18.93 -11.20
C ALA A 174 -3.76 -18.63 -12.41
N LYS A 175 -2.46 -18.83 -12.29
CA LYS A 175 -1.49 -18.42 -13.32
C LYS A 175 -1.75 -19.05 -14.68
N HIS A 176 -2.10 -20.34 -14.72
CA HIS A 176 -2.28 -21.09 -15.96
C HIS A 176 -3.52 -20.68 -16.80
N SER A 177 -4.55 -20.12 -16.17
CA SER A 177 -5.85 -19.81 -16.79
C SER A 177 -6.18 -18.33 -16.80
N GLY A 178 -5.58 -17.52 -15.92
CA GLY A 178 -5.95 -16.12 -15.70
C GLY A 178 -7.29 -15.96 -14.98
N LYS A 179 -7.89 -17.05 -14.47
CA LYS A 179 -9.18 -17.06 -13.77
C LYS A 179 -8.99 -16.93 -12.27
N ALA A 180 -10.04 -16.47 -11.59
CA ALA A 180 -9.98 -16.17 -10.18
C ALA A 180 -10.56 -17.29 -9.32
N LEU A 181 -10.01 -17.48 -8.12
CA LEU A 181 -10.64 -18.25 -7.06
C LEU A 181 -11.99 -17.64 -6.71
N ALA A 182 -13.00 -18.48 -6.51
CA ALA A 182 -14.33 -18.02 -6.09
C ALA A 182 -15.03 -19.08 -5.24
N VAL A 183 -15.90 -18.62 -4.33
CA VAL A 183 -16.87 -19.48 -3.65
C VAL A 183 -18.10 -19.65 -4.54
N THR A 184 -18.48 -20.91 -4.78
CA THR A 184 -19.54 -21.28 -5.73
C THR A 184 -20.84 -20.54 -5.44
N GLY A 185 -21.34 -19.81 -6.45
CA GLY A 185 -22.62 -19.11 -6.40
C GLY A 185 -22.72 -18.02 -5.33
N GLY A 186 -21.60 -17.60 -4.72
CA GLY A 186 -21.63 -16.69 -3.57
C GLY A 186 -22.36 -17.26 -2.35
N SER A 187 -22.44 -18.59 -2.24
CA SER A 187 -23.08 -19.24 -1.09
C SER A 187 -22.41 -18.83 0.22
N THR A 188 -23.18 -18.70 1.30
CA THR A 188 -22.68 -18.49 2.66
C THR A 188 -22.74 -19.78 3.50
N ALA A 189 -23.14 -20.91 2.91
CA ALA A 189 -23.23 -22.19 3.62
C ALA A 189 -21.84 -22.81 3.87
N ASP A 190 -21.71 -23.53 4.98
CA ASP A 190 -20.56 -24.40 5.21
C ASP A 190 -20.54 -25.53 4.17
N GLY A 191 -19.34 -25.84 3.68
CA GLY A 191 -19.16 -26.83 2.64
C GLY A 191 -19.44 -26.34 1.23
N ALA A 192 -19.74 -25.05 1.02
CA ALA A 192 -19.82 -24.52 -0.32
C ALA A 192 -18.46 -24.65 -1.03
N ASN A 193 -18.51 -25.16 -2.26
CA ASN A 193 -17.31 -25.49 -3.00
C ASN A 193 -16.49 -24.26 -3.40
N VAL A 194 -15.17 -24.40 -3.42
CA VAL A 194 -14.25 -23.39 -3.97
C VAL A 194 -13.81 -23.86 -5.36
N LEU A 195 -13.88 -22.96 -6.33
CA LEU A 195 -13.62 -23.23 -7.74
C LEU A 195 -12.84 -22.08 -8.37
N GLN A 196 -12.39 -22.25 -9.61
CA GLN A 196 -12.01 -21.10 -10.44
C GLN A 196 -13.16 -20.63 -11.33
N TRP A 197 -13.21 -19.33 -11.58
CA TRP A 197 -14.16 -18.73 -12.52
C TRP A 197 -13.57 -17.48 -13.16
N THR A 198 -14.03 -17.15 -14.36
CA THR A 198 -13.74 -15.88 -15.03
C THR A 198 -14.01 -14.73 -14.07
N LEU A 199 -12.99 -13.93 -13.77
CA LEU A 199 -13.05 -12.93 -12.71
C LEU A 199 -14.26 -11.98 -12.88
N GLN A 200 -15.05 -11.85 -11.82
CA GLN A 200 -16.09 -10.83 -11.67
C GLN A 200 -15.81 -10.00 -10.41
N GLN A 201 -16.24 -8.73 -10.39
CA GLN A 201 -15.98 -7.82 -9.25
C GLN A 201 -16.93 -8.03 -8.05
N LEU A 202 -17.43 -9.25 -7.89
CA LEU A 202 -18.36 -9.65 -6.83
C LEU A 202 -17.59 -10.09 -5.58
N ASP A 203 -18.23 -9.97 -4.41
CA ASP A 203 -17.53 -10.20 -3.13
C ASP A 203 -17.11 -11.65 -2.90
N HIS A 204 -17.76 -12.63 -3.53
CA HIS A 204 -17.36 -14.03 -3.44
C HIS A 204 -16.12 -14.42 -4.25
N PHE A 205 -15.52 -13.45 -4.96
CA PHE A 205 -14.19 -13.54 -5.58
C PHE A 205 -13.10 -12.89 -4.72
N LYS A 206 -13.46 -12.19 -3.65
CA LYS A 206 -12.54 -11.36 -2.84
C LYS A 206 -12.20 -12.10 -1.56
N PHE A 207 -10.91 -12.21 -1.27
CA PHE A 207 -10.42 -12.90 -0.08
C PHE A 207 -9.45 -12.04 0.72
N LYS A 208 -9.55 -12.11 2.04
CA LYS A 208 -8.64 -11.45 2.98
C LYS A 208 -7.66 -12.48 3.54
N LEU A 209 -6.40 -12.07 3.69
CA LEU A 209 -5.42 -12.82 4.47
C LEU A 209 -5.49 -12.35 5.92
N GLU A 210 -6.00 -13.21 6.80
CA GLU A 210 -6.10 -12.93 8.23
C GLU A 210 -5.02 -13.70 9.00
N ASN A 211 -4.26 -13.01 9.86
CA ASN A 211 -3.13 -13.61 10.56
C ASN A 211 -3.61 -14.72 11.52
N ALA A 212 -3.05 -15.93 11.35
CA ALA A 212 -3.38 -17.11 12.16
C ALA A 212 -2.29 -17.47 13.18
N GLY A 213 -1.26 -16.63 13.34
CA GLY A 213 -0.06 -16.93 14.12
C GLY A 213 0.97 -17.79 13.38
N ASP A 214 2.17 -17.88 13.92
CA ASP A 214 3.29 -18.71 13.43
C ASP A 214 3.66 -18.49 11.94
N GLY A 215 3.37 -17.31 11.40
CA GLY A 215 3.60 -17.00 9.98
C GLY A 215 2.56 -17.57 9.01
N TYR A 216 1.44 -18.11 9.50
CA TYR A 216 0.33 -18.60 8.69
C TYR A 216 -0.84 -17.61 8.64
N PHE A 217 -1.72 -17.81 7.65
CA PHE A 217 -2.91 -17.00 7.43
C PHE A 217 -4.13 -17.89 7.20
N TYR A 218 -5.28 -17.40 7.64
CA TYR A 218 -6.56 -17.82 7.10
C TYR A 218 -6.85 -17.03 5.82
N LEU A 219 -7.41 -17.72 4.82
CA LEU A 219 -7.92 -17.11 3.60
C LEU A 219 -9.43 -16.96 3.73
N ILE A 220 -9.91 -15.74 4.02
CA ILE A 220 -11.30 -15.46 4.39
C ILE A 220 -12.07 -14.86 3.21
N ALA A 221 -13.18 -15.48 2.81
CA ALA A 221 -14.05 -14.95 1.76
C ALA A 221 -14.84 -13.73 2.24
N LYS A 222 -14.85 -12.64 1.46
CA LYS A 222 -15.46 -11.36 1.86
C LYS A 222 -16.97 -11.46 2.11
N HIS A 223 -17.70 -12.18 1.26
CA HIS A 223 -19.17 -12.21 1.30
C HIS A 223 -19.73 -13.04 2.46
N SER A 224 -18.98 -14.04 2.95
CA SER A 224 -19.44 -14.97 3.99
C SER A 224 -18.69 -14.84 5.31
N GLY A 225 -17.51 -14.23 5.33
CA GLY A 225 -16.62 -14.22 6.50
C GLY A 225 -16.03 -15.59 6.84
N LYS A 226 -16.14 -16.57 5.95
CA LYS A 226 -15.70 -17.96 6.17
C LYS A 226 -14.34 -18.24 5.56
N ALA A 227 -13.62 -19.20 6.13
CA ALA A 227 -12.29 -19.58 5.69
C ALA A 227 -12.33 -20.61 4.57
N VAL A 228 -11.42 -20.49 3.62
CA VAL A 228 -11.09 -21.57 2.67
C VAL A 228 -10.40 -22.69 3.44
N ALA A 229 -10.95 -23.91 3.35
CA ALA A 229 -10.51 -25.06 4.13
C ALA A 229 -10.48 -26.34 3.28
N VAL A 230 -9.57 -27.25 3.62
CA VAL A 230 -9.52 -28.60 3.04
C VAL A 230 -10.57 -29.46 3.72
N THR A 231 -11.42 -30.12 2.94
CA THR A 231 -12.51 -30.96 3.44
C THR A 231 -12.01 -32.00 4.43
N GLY A 232 -12.63 -32.02 5.62
CA GLY A 232 -12.34 -32.98 6.69
C GLY A 232 -10.90 -32.92 7.23
N GLY A 233 -10.14 -31.85 6.95
CA GLY A 233 -8.73 -31.75 7.35
C GLY A 233 -7.84 -32.80 6.68
N SER A 234 -8.29 -33.38 5.56
CA SER A 234 -7.58 -34.44 4.85
C SER A 234 -6.15 -34.01 4.47
N THR A 235 -5.25 -34.99 4.41
CA THR A 235 -3.87 -34.82 3.93
C THR A 235 -3.64 -35.55 2.60
N ALA A 236 -4.69 -36.03 1.95
CA ALA A 236 -4.60 -36.73 0.67
C ALA A 236 -4.55 -35.74 -0.52
N ASP A 237 -3.89 -36.15 -1.60
CA ASP A 237 -3.98 -35.47 -2.89
C ASP A 237 -5.41 -35.56 -3.44
N GLY A 238 -5.89 -34.48 -4.04
CA GLY A 238 -7.25 -34.38 -4.58
C GLY A 238 -8.32 -34.14 -3.51
N ALA A 239 -7.95 -33.93 -2.24
CA ALA A 239 -8.93 -33.57 -1.23
C ALA A 239 -9.53 -32.19 -1.56
N ASN A 240 -10.86 -32.14 -1.59
CA ASN A 240 -11.60 -30.96 -2.02
C ASN A 240 -11.33 -29.75 -1.12
N VAL A 241 -11.47 -28.55 -1.69
CA VAL A 241 -11.42 -27.29 -0.96
C VAL A 241 -12.79 -26.62 -0.98
N LEU A 242 -13.22 -26.19 0.20
CA LEU A 242 -14.54 -25.62 0.48
C LEU A 242 -14.39 -24.38 1.36
N GLN A 243 -15.47 -23.64 1.60
CA GLN A 243 -15.51 -22.69 2.71
C GLN A 243 -16.09 -23.33 3.97
N TRP A 244 -15.60 -22.92 5.13
CA TRP A 244 -16.10 -23.37 6.43
C TRP A 244 -15.98 -22.26 7.48
N THR A 245 -16.89 -22.25 8.45
CA THR A 245 -16.81 -21.38 9.63
C THR A 245 -15.55 -21.71 10.45
N LEU A 246 -14.80 -20.68 10.87
CA LEU A 246 -13.62 -20.82 11.72
C LEU A 246 -13.94 -21.42 13.09
#